data_AF-A0A9P7TM74-F1
#
_entry.id   AF-A0A9P7TM74-F1
#
_cell.length_a   1.000
_cell.length_b   1.000
_cell.length_c   1.000
_cell.angle_alpha   90.00
_cell.angle_beta   90.00
_cell.angle_gamma   90.00
#
_symmetry.space_group_name_H-M   'P 1'
#
loop_
_entity.id
_entity.type
_entity.pdbx_description
1 polymer ?
#
loop_
_entity_poly.entity_id
_entity_poly.type
_entity_poly.pdbx_seq_one_letter_code
_entity_poly.pdbx_strand_id
1 'polypeptide(L)'
;MWEYAVVSGHEKHNHKPPLHAVAHPIHRRRTAEYKKTIRELSALGIKACEIAERLKLQYPEALVTGRDIENERQTARRDALAQTHHEPVKAPAKDKPKDGTPEWVYAKYKFARTKWFEDNKDKLPVHLRTHAVYRAIKSLGMYSESDYAECGKYMGKECISVSPNRPWTEEEMMAWCDDDYRRNGVADVDAEKEHADNNFSFPGRGLRDLLPKINAQIAAEELEWENDDEYEL
;
A
#
# COMPACT_ATOMS: atom_id res chain seq x y z
N MET A 1 -15.93 -12.41 25.22
CA MET A 1 -17.06 -11.49 25.10
C MET A 1 -16.52 -10.12 25.49
N TRP A 2 -16.46 -9.18 24.54
CA TRP A 2 -15.99 -7.82 24.83
C TRP A 2 -17.21 -6.93 24.96
N GLU A 3 -17.37 -6.30 26.13
CA GLU A 3 -18.39 -5.28 26.34
C GLU A 3 -17.78 -3.90 26.14
N TYR A 4 -18.45 -3.09 25.32
CA TYR A 4 -18.15 -1.66 25.23
C TYR A 4 -18.81 -0.95 26.41
N ALA A 5 -18.00 -0.37 27.30
CA ALA A 5 -18.47 0.54 28.32
C ALA A 5 -18.11 1.99 27.92
N VAL A 6 -19.12 2.85 27.79
CA VAL A 6 -18.91 4.30 27.67
C VAL A 6 -18.68 4.83 29.08
N VAL A 7 -17.41 5.03 29.44
CA VAL A 7 -17.04 5.69 30.69
C VAL A 7 -17.34 7.18 30.52
N SER A 8 -18.43 7.67 31.13
CA SER A 8 -18.80 9.08 31.17
C SER A 8 -17.89 9.87 32.11
N GLY A 9 -16.58 9.91 31.81
CA GLY A 9 -15.59 10.72 32.50
C GLY A 9 -15.63 12.19 32.09
N HIS A 10 -16.76 12.87 32.31
CA HIS A 10 -16.93 14.29 32.00
C HIS A 10 -16.36 15.25 33.07
N GLU A 11 -15.68 14.77 34.10
CA GLU A 11 -15.10 15.63 35.14
C GLU A 11 -13.66 16.09 34.84
N LYS A 12 -12.93 15.40 33.95
CA LYS A 12 -11.55 15.75 33.60
C LYS A 12 -11.48 16.30 32.18
N HIS A 13 -11.59 17.61 32.04
CA HIS A 13 -11.20 18.28 30.80
C HIS A 13 -9.67 18.20 30.63
N ASN A 14 -9.18 17.81 29.45
CA ASN A 14 -7.73 17.77 29.13
C ASN A 14 -7.10 19.17 28.99
N HIS A 15 -7.76 20.22 29.49
CA HIS A 15 -7.28 21.59 29.43
C HIS A 15 -7.82 22.38 30.63
N LYS A 16 -7.09 23.44 31.01
CA LYS A 16 -7.59 24.41 32.00
C LYS A 16 -8.85 25.10 31.46
N PRO A 17 -9.80 25.52 32.33
CA PRO A 17 -10.95 26.28 31.90
C PRO A 17 -10.53 27.54 31.13
N PRO A 18 -11.12 27.82 29.96
CA PRO A 18 -10.83 29.03 29.21
C PRO A 18 -11.24 30.28 30.01
N LEU A 19 -10.40 31.32 29.99
CA LEU A 19 -10.60 32.57 30.73
C LEU A 19 -11.74 33.44 30.17
N HIS A 20 -12.16 33.22 28.92
CA HIS A 20 -13.17 34.02 28.24
C HIS A 20 -14.16 33.13 27.48
N ALA A 21 -15.43 33.54 27.41
CA ALA A 21 -16.49 32.81 26.70
C ALA A 21 -16.15 32.59 25.22
N VAL A 22 -15.45 33.54 24.59
CA VAL A 22 -14.96 33.42 23.20
C VAL A 22 -13.94 32.28 23.05
N ALA A 23 -13.21 31.88 24.09
CA ALA A 23 -12.25 30.79 23.99
C ALA A 23 -12.92 29.40 24.04
N HIS A 24 -14.21 29.30 24.42
CA HIS A 24 -14.92 28.03 24.50
C HIS A 24 -15.73 27.76 23.21
N PRO A 25 -15.44 26.69 22.45
CA PRO A 25 -16.11 26.39 21.18
C PRO A 25 -17.63 26.25 21.30
N ILE A 26 -18.14 25.77 22.45
CA ILE A 26 -19.58 25.63 22.68
C ILE A 26 -20.32 26.97 22.68
N HIS A 27 -19.68 28.04 23.15
CA HIS A 27 -20.23 29.39 23.22
C HIS A 27 -20.04 30.14 21.90
N ARG A 28 -19.18 29.63 21.01
CA ARG A 28 -18.99 30.10 19.63
C ARG A 28 -19.85 29.33 18.61
N ARG A 29 -20.84 28.57 19.05
CA ARG A 29 -21.75 27.83 18.15
C ARG A 29 -22.52 28.83 17.30
N ARG A 30 -22.34 28.72 15.98
CA ARG A 30 -22.93 29.62 14.99
C ARG A 30 -24.38 29.22 14.72
N THR A 31 -25.31 30.16 14.90
CA THR A 31 -26.71 30.02 14.48
C THR A 31 -26.80 29.92 12.96
N ALA A 32 -27.95 29.48 12.44
CA ALA A 32 -28.17 29.40 10.99
C ALA A 32 -27.99 30.76 10.30
N GLU A 33 -28.40 31.84 10.96
CA GLU A 33 -28.31 33.21 10.47
C GLU A 33 -26.86 33.69 10.32
N TYR A 34 -26.01 33.40 11.32
CA TYR A 34 -24.60 33.76 11.25
C TYR A 34 -23.89 33.00 10.12
N LYS A 35 -24.20 31.71 9.95
CA LYS A 35 -23.65 30.88 8.87
C LYS A 35 -24.06 31.42 7.50
N LYS A 36 -25.33 31.82 7.34
CA LYS A 36 -25.85 32.42 6.10
C LYS A 36 -25.09 33.70 5.76
N THR A 37 -24.97 34.62 6.71
CA THR A 37 -24.25 35.88 6.55
C THR A 37 -22.77 35.64 6.19
N ILE A 38 -22.10 34.69 6.84
CA ILE A 38 -20.72 34.32 6.51
C ILE A 38 -20.60 33.81 5.07
N ARG A 39 -21.54 32.96 4.62
CA ARG A 39 -21.53 32.39 3.27
C ARG A 39 -21.75 33.46 2.21
N GLU A 40 -22.71 34.36 2.43
CA GLU A 40 -23.00 35.48 1.52
C GLU A 40 -21.79 36.42 1.39
N LEU A 41 -21.23 36.88 2.52
CA LEU A 41 -20.07 37.77 2.49
C LEU A 41 -18.81 37.08 1.94
N SER A 42 -18.67 35.77 2.17
CA SER A 42 -17.56 34.99 1.59
C SER A 42 -17.70 34.80 0.08
N ALA A 43 -18.93 34.67 -0.45
CA ALA A 43 -19.17 34.61 -1.89
C ALA A 43 -18.80 35.93 -2.59
N LEU A 44 -18.87 37.05 -1.88
CA LEU A 44 -18.41 38.37 -2.34
C LEU A 44 -16.88 38.58 -2.20
N GLY A 45 -16.13 37.59 -1.68
CA GLY A 45 -14.67 37.66 -1.55
C GLY A 45 -14.16 38.54 -0.41
N ILE A 46 -15.03 38.97 0.51
CA ILE A 46 -14.68 39.83 1.66
C ILE A 46 -13.72 39.08 2.60
N LYS A 47 -12.80 39.77 3.27
CA LYS A 47 -11.81 39.09 4.16
C LYS A 47 -12.45 38.62 5.46
N ALA A 48 -11.90 37.56 6.06
CA ALA A 48 -12.45 36.97 7.29
C ALA A 48 -12.46 37.95 8.49
N CYS A 49 -11.50 38.87 8.57
CA CYS A 49 -11.48 39.92 9.59
C CYS A 49 -12.66 40.89 9.43
N GLU A 50 -12.92 41.34 8.20
CA GLU A 50 -14.03 42.26 7.87
C GLU A 50 -15.40 41.58 8.08
N ILE A 51 -15.50 40.29 7.77
CA ILE A 51 -16.71 39.49 8.07
C ILE A 51 -16.93 39.41 9.59
N ALA A 52 -15.88 39.22 10.39
CA ALA A 52 -15.99 39.18 11.84
C ALA A 52 -16.44 40.52 12.42
N GLU A 53 -15.93 41.64 11.90
CA GLU A 53 -16.36 42.99 12.28
C GLU A 53 -17.82 43.23 11.90
N ARG A 54 -18.23 42.84 10.69
CA ARG A 54 -19.61 42.98 10.22
C ARG A 54 -20.58 42.15 11.06
N LEU A 55 -20.22 40.93 11.43
CA LEU A 55 -21.03 40.08 12.31
C LEU A 55 -21.19 40.68 13.69
N LYS A 56 -20.13 41.24 14.28
CA LYS A 56 -20.22 41.93 15.59
C LYS A 56 -21.10 43.16 15.53
N LEU A 57 -21.13 43.86 14.40
CA LEU A 57 -21.98 45.04 14.22
C LEU A 57 -23.46 44.66 14.06
N GLN A 58 -23.76 43.58 13.34
CA GLN A 58 -25.13 43.10 13.11
C GLN A 58 -25.68 42.29 14.30
N TYR A 59 -24.79 41.60 15.01
CA TYR A 59 -25.09 40.68 16.10
C TYR A 59 -24.09 40.92 17.24
N PRO A 60 -24.33 41.91 18.12
CA PRO A 60 -23.41 42.26 19.20
C PRO A 60 -23.10 41.10 20.17
N GLU A 61 -24.01 40.14 20.28
CA GLU A 61 -23.88 38.91 21.08
C GLU A 61 -23.07 37.80 20.36
N ALA A 62 -22.74 37.97 19.09
CA ALA A 62 -22.06 36.94 18.31
C ALA A 62 -20.59 36.78 18.72
N LEU A 63 -20.28 35.64 19.35
CA LEU A 63 -18.92 35.23 19.69
C LEU A 63 -18.29 34.48 18.51
N VAL A 64 -17.63 35.21 17.60
CA VAL A 64 -17.03 34.64 16.39
C VAL A 64 -15.54 35.00 16.29
N THR A 65 -14.71 34.03 15.92
CA THR A 65 -13.29 34.23 15.60
C THR A 65 -13.03 34.11 14.10
N GLY A 66 -11.88 34.60 13.63
CA GLY A 66 -11.48 34.40 12.23
C GLY A 66 -11.39 32.92 11.83
N ARG A 67 -11.00 32.04 12.77
CA ARG A 67 -10.95 30.59 12.53
C ARG A 67 -12.34 29.99 12.31
N ASP A 68 -13.35 30.52 12.97
CA ASP A 68 -14.74 30.08 12.81
C ASP A 68 -15.27 30.39 11.40
N ILE A 69 -14.92 31.57 10.88
CA ILE A 69 -15.29 32.02 9.53
C ILE A 69 -14.60 31.14 8.49
N GLU A 70 -13.30 30.86 8.66
CA GLU A 70 -12.57 30.00 7.73
C GLU A 70 -13.09 28.56 7.75
N ASN A 71 -13.42 28.01 8.93
CA ASN A 71 -14.04 26.69 9.05
C ASN A 71 -15.40 26.64 8.32
N GLU A 72 -16.18 27.71 8.35
CA GLU A 72 -17.45 27.81 7.61
C GLU A 72 -17.22 27.88 6.09
N ARG A 73 -16.19 28.60 5.62
CA ARG A 73 -15.79 28.61 4.20
C ARG A 73 -15.40 27.24 3.70
N GLN A 74 -14.58 26.52 4.47
CA GLN A 74 -14.20 25.15 4.14
C GLN A 74 -15.42 24.23 4.12
N THR A 75 -16.41 24.47 4.99
CA THR A 75 -17.68 23.74 4.97
C THR A 75 -18.50 24.06 3.72
N ALA A 76 -18.67 25.34 3.39
CA ALA A 76 -19.38 25.75 2.17
C ALA A 76 -18.71 25.22 0.89
N ARG A 77 -17.36 25.18 0.84
CA ARG A 77 -16.61 24.59 -0.26
C ARG A 77 -16.83 23.09 -0.38
N ARG A 78 -16.85 22.36 0.76
CA ARG A 78 -17.17 20.93 0.79
C ARG A 78 -18.61 20.67 0.37
N ASP A 79 -19.57 21.47 0.84
CA ASP A 79 -20.98 21.37 0.48
C ASP A 79 -21.16 21.62 -1.03
N ALA A 80 -20.50 22.65 -1.59
CA ALA A 80 -20.53 22.94 -3.02
C ALA A 80 -19.91 21.80 -3.86
N LEU A 81 -18.78 21.23 -3.41
CA LEU A 81 -18.14 20.08 -4.06
C LEU A 81 -19.00 18.80 -3.98
N ALA A 82 -19.76 18.62 -2.90
CA ALA A 82 -20.68 17.50 -2.73
C ALA A 82 -21.96 17.67 -3.59
N GLN A 83 -22.39 18.92 -3.84
CA GLN A 83 -23.54 19.23 -4.70
C GLN A 83 -23.20 19.13 -6.18
N THR A 84 -21.95 19.42 -6.57
CA THR A 84 -21.46 18.99 -7.87
C THR A 84 -21.35 17.47 -7.83
N HIS A 85 -22.30 16.76 -8.43
CA HIS A 85 -22.20 15.32 -8.70
C HIS A 85 -20.96 15.06 -9.58
N HIS A 86 -19.79 15.04 -8.95
CA HIS A 86 -18.61 14.44 -9.54
C HIS A 86 -18.77 12.94 -9.35
N GLU A 87 -19.07 12.24 -10.44
CA GLU A 87 -18.59 10.86 -10.55
C GLU A 87 -17.12 10.85 -10.14
N PRO A 88 -16.67 9.87 -9.33
CA PRO A 88 -15.31 9.84 -8.82
C PRO A 88 -14.38 9.98 -10.01
N VAL A 89 -13.59 11.06 -10.03
CA VAL A 89 -12.58 11.26 -11.06
C VAL A 89 -11.65 10.06 -10.95
N LYS A 90 -11.79 9.11 -11.89
CA LYS A 90 -10.79 8.06 -12.06
C LYS A 90 -9.49 8.81 -12.29
N ALA A 91 -8.55 8.68 -11.35
CA ALA A 91 -7.17 9.03 -11.60
C ALA A 91 -6.82 8.47 -13.00
N PRO A 92 -6.09 9.22 -13.84
CA PRO A 92 -5.67 8.70 -15.14
C PRO A 92 -5.11 7.32 -14.87
N ALA A 93 -5.70 6.30 -15.51
CA ALA A 93 -5.27 4.93 -15.30
C ALA A 93 -3.77 4.93 -15.58
N LYS A 94 -2.95 4.77 -14.54
CA LYS A 94 -1.53 4.55 -14.73
C LYS A 94 -1.45 3.38 -15.71
N ASP A 95 -0.55 3.49 -16.69
CA ASP A 95 -0.29 2.40 -17.63
C ASP A 95 -0.24 1.09 -16.85
N LYS A 96 -0.83 0.03 -17.41
CA LYS A 96 -0.86 -1.29 -16.76
C LYS A 96 0.55 -1.60 -16.24
N PRO A 97 0.68 -2.05 -14.98
CA PRO A 97 1.98 -2.41 -14.44
C PRO A 97 2.74 -3.32 -15.40
N LYS A 98 4.05 -3.10 -15.56
CA LYS A 98 4.85 -3.96 -16.43
C LYS A 98 4.89 -5.38 -15.86
N ASP A 99 4.85 -6.37 -16.75
CA ASP A 99 4.91 -7.77 -16.34
C ASP A 99 6.16 -8.03 -15.48
N GLY A 100 5.97 -8.73 -14.36
CA GLY A 100 7.04 -9.06 -13.43
C GLY A 100 7.40 -7.97 -12.41
N THR A 101 6.81 -6.77 -12.45
CA THR A 101 7.02 -5.79 -11.36
C THR A 101 6.20 -6.14 -10.11
N PRO A 102 6.60 -5.67 -8.91
CA PRO A 102 5.86 -5.93 -7.69
C PRO A 102 4.39 -5.51 -7.74
N GLU A 103 4.08 -4.40 -8.42
CA GLU A 103 2.72 -3.93 -8.63
C GLU A 103 1.90 -4.88 -9.50
N TRP A 104 2.52 -5.44 -10.55
CA TRP A 104 1.87 -6.40 -11.44
C TRP A 104 1.56 -7.70 -10.71
N VAL A 105 2.53 -8.19 -9.93
CA VAL A 105 2.40 -9.39 -9.11
C VAL A 105 1.26 -9.20 -8.09
N TYR A 106 1.25 -8.07 -7.39
CA TYR A 106 0.18 -7.78 -6.44
C TYR A 106 -1.19 -7.62 -7.11
N ALA A 107 -1.27 -7.00 -8.29
CA ALA A 107 -2.52 -6.88 -9.04
C ALA A 107 -3.10 -8.27 -9.40
N LYS A 108 -2.25 -9.20 -9.86
CA LYS A 108 -2.63 -10.59 -10.14
C LYS A 108 -3.11 -11.32 -8.88
N TYR A 109 -2.37 -11.17 -7.79
CA TYR A 109 -2.73 -11.73 -6.49
C TYR A 109 -4.10 -11.22 -6.01
N LYS A 110 -4.29 -9.91 -6.01
CA LYS A 110 -5.53 -9.26 -5.58
C LYS A 110 -6.72 -9.72 -6.40
N PHE A 111 -6.57 -9.83 -7.73
CA PHE A 111 -7.61 -10.36 -8.62
C PHE A 111 -7.99 -11.80 -8.25
N ALA A 112 -7.01 -12.69 -8.09
CA ALA A 112 -7.26 -14.08 -7.72
C ALA A 112 -7.95 -14.22 -6.36
N ARG A 113 -7.52 -13.41 -5.38
CA ARG A 113 -8.13 -13.36 -4.06
C ARG A 113 -9.58 -12.88 -4.15
N THR A 114 -9.84 -11.73 -4.76
CA THR A 114 -11.19 -11.17 -4.90
C THR A 114 -12.13 -12.17 -5.58
N LYS A 115 -11.67 -12.79 -6.67
CA LYS A 115 -12.43 -13.85 -7.36
C LYS A 115 -12.77 -15.02 -6.44
N TRP A 116 -11.81 -15.51 -5.64
CA TRP A 116 -12.08 -16.56 -4.66
C TRP A 116 -13.12 -16.14 -3.61
N PHE A 117 -13.06 -14.89 -3.12
CA PHE A 117 -14.06 -14.39 -2.17
C PHE A 117 -15.46 -14.31 -2.79
N GLU A 118 -15.57 -13.85 -4.04
CA GLU A 118 -16.83 -13.81 -4.79
C GLU A 118 -17.39 -15.21 -5.01
N ASP A 119 -16.56 -16.13 -5.51
CA ASP A 119 -16.94 -17.53 -5.79
C ASP A 119 -17.40 -18.28 -4.55
N ASN A 120 -16.99 -17.84 -3.35
CA ASN A 120 -17.31 -18.47 -2.07
C ASN A 120 -18.33 -17.68 -1.23
N LYS A 121 -18.82 -16.52 -1.72
CA LYS A 121 -19.74 -15.64 -0.97
C LYS A 121 -21.02 -16.35 -0.51
N ASP A 122 -21.50 -17.30 -1.30
CA ASP A 122 -22.73 -18.06 -0.97
C ASP A 122 -22.43 -19.51 -0.54
N LYS A 123 -21.18 -19.98 -0.68
CA LYS A 123 -20.77 -21.36 -0.39
C LYS A 123 -20.20 -21.54 1.01
N LEU A 124 -19.53 -20.51 1.54
CA LEU A 124 -18.88 -20.56 2.84
C LEU A 124 -19.52 -19.54 3.79
N PRO A 125 -19.69 -19.86 5.08
CA PRO A 125 -20.04 -18.89 6.10
C PRO A 125 -19.08 -17.70 6.14
N VAL A 126 -19.59 -16.51 6.48
CA VAL A 126 -18.81 -15.25 6.54
C VAL A 126 -17.51 -15.40 7.32
N HIS A 127 -17.55 -16.09 8.47
CA HIS A 127 -16.39 -16.27 9.36
C HIS A 127 -15.31 -17.22 8.82
N LEU A 128 -15.61 -18.03 7.80
CA LEU A 128 -14.63 -18.89 7.12
C LEU A 128 -14.08 -18.25 5.84
N ARG A 129 -14.71 -17.18 5.36
CA ARG A 129 -14.18 -16.37 4.25
C ARG A 129 -13.17 -15.38 4.80
N THR A 130 -12.00 -15.90 5.17
CA THR A 130 -10.88 -15.10 5.66
C THR A 130 -9.68 -15.24 4.75
N HIS A 131 -8.79 -14.25 4.81
CA HIS A 131 -7.55 -14.27 4.06
C HIS A 131 -6.65 -15.46 4.42
N ALA A 132 -6.61 -15.84 5.70
CA ALA A 132 -5.88 -17.01 6.17
C ALA A 132 -6.40 -18.32 5.53
N VAL A 133 -7.73 -18.48 5.45
CA VAL A 133 -8.34 -19.66 4.81
C VAL A 133 -8.08 -19.67 3.30
N TYR A 134 -8.14 -18.52 2.63
CA TYR A 134 -7.76 -18.39 1.23
C TYR A 134 -6.32 -18.88 0.99
N ARG A 135 -5.36 -18.39 1.80
CA ARG A 135 -3.94 -18.77 1.67
C ARG A 135 -3.74 -20.27 1.90
N ALA A 136 -4.38 -20.84 2.93
CA ALA A 136 -4.32 -22.27 3.21
C ALA A 136 -4.85 -23.13 2.04
N ILE A 137 -6.01 -22.78 1.47
CA ILE A 137 -6.61 -23.53 0.34
C ILE A 137 -5.77 -23.40 -0.94
N LYS A 138 -5.08 -22.28 -1.12
CA LYS A 138 -4.18 -22.05 -2.25
C LYS A 138 -2.77 -22.55 -2.02
N SER A 139 -2.51 -23.19 -0.88
CA SER A 139 -1.18 -23.65 -0.47
C SER A 139 -0.12 -22.55 -0.56
N LEU A 140 -0.50 -21.33 -0.22
CA LEU A 140 0.40 -20.17 -0.19
C LEU A 140 1.14 -20.13 1.14
N GLY A 141 2.41 -19.72 1.11
CA GLY A 141 3.29 -19.73 2.27
C GLY A 141 2.86 -18.75 3.37
N MET A 142 3.43 -18.93 4.56
CA MET A 142 3.49 -17.87 5.57
C MET A 142 4.95 -17.43 5.66
N TYR A 143 5.16 -16.13 5.78
CA TYR A 143 6.49 -15.53 5.71
C TYR A 143 6.83 -14.87 7.05
N SER A 144 8.07 -15.04 7.45
CA SER A 144 8.68 -14.40 8.60
C SER A 144 9.15 -12.98 8.26
N GLU A 145 9.51 -12.21 9.28
CA GLU A 145 10.08 -10.87 9.09
C GLU A 145 11.38 -10.90 8.26
N SER A 146 12.19 -11.96 8.40
CA SER A 146 13.39 -12.15 7.58
C SER A 146 13.07 -12.40 6.10
N ASP A 147 12.02 -13.15 5.80
CA ASP A 147 11.60 -13.41 4.42
C ASP A 147 11.15 -12.10 3.76
N TYR A 148 10.39 -11.28 4.48
CA TYR A 148 9.99 -9.95 4.02
C TYR A 148 11.18 -9.02 3.80
N ALA A 149 12.20 -9.08 4.66
CA ALA A 149 13.40 -8.29 4.50
C ALA A 149 14.17 -8.66 3.22
N GLU A 150 14.23 -9.95 2.87
CA GLU A 150 14.89 -10.42 1.65
C GLU A 150 14.08 -10.01 0.41
N CYS A 151 12.77 -10.32 0.39
CA CYS A 151 11.86 -9.92 -0.68
C CYS A 151 11.87 -8.38 -0.90
N GLY A 152 11.94 -7.61 0.18
CA GLY A 152 11.94 -6.15 0.15
C GLY A 152 13.12 -5.52 -0.61
N LYS A 153 14.26 -6.21 -0.70
CA LYS A 153 15.43 -5.73 -1.48
C LYS A 153 15.10 -5.59 -2.96
N TYR A 154 14.26 -6.49 -3.50
CA TYR A 154 13.87 -6.52 -4.91
C TYR A 154 12.69 -5.60 -5.22
N MET A 155 11.80 -5.36 -4.24
CA MET A 155 10.63 -4.49 -4.42
C MET A 155 10.98 -2.99 -4.35
N GLY A 156 12.16 -2.64 -3.82
CA GLY A 156 12.56 -1.25 -3.60
C GLY A 156 11.93 -0.62 -2.35
N LYS A 157 12.30 0.63 -2.03
CA LYS A 157 11.99 1.26 -0.73
C LYS A 157 10.51 1.59 -0.53
N GLU A 158 9.79 1.95 -1.59
CA GLU A 158 8.40 2.41 -1.52
C GLU A 158 7.61 1.94 -2.74
N CYS A 159 6.31 1.75 -2.53
CA CYS A 159 5.34 1.50 -3.58
C CYS A 159 5.08 2.80 -4.36
N ILE A 160 5.43 2.80 -5.64
CA ILE A 160 5.27 3.94 -6.56
C ILE A 160 3.94 3.92 -7.33
N SER A 161 3.10 2.90 -7.08
CA SER A 161 1.81 2.72 -7.76
C SER A 161 0.77 3.76 -7.36
N VAL A 162 0.89 4.39 -6.19
CA VAL A 162 -0.01 5.44 -5.68
C VAL A 162 0.79 6.72 -5.41
N SER A 163 0.17 7.89 -5.58
CA SER A 163 0.76 9.18 -5.20
C SER A 163 -0.01 9.76 -4.00
N PRO A 164 0.64 10.12 -2.89
CA PRO A 164 2.08 10.02 -2.65
C PRO A 164 2.55 8.56 -2.54
N ASN A 165 3.85 8.35 -2.79
CA ASN A 165 4.49 7.07 -2.54
C ASN A 165 4.25 6.65 -1.08
N ARG A 166 4.19 5.34 -0.85
CA ARG A 166 3.94 4.78 0.48
C ARG A 166 4.78 3.53 0.69
N PRO A 167 5.02 3.10 1.95
CA PRO A 167 5.63 1.80 2.20
C PRO A 167 4.79 0.66 1.59
N TRP A 168 5.48 -0.42 1.25
CA TRP A 168 4.83 -1.68 0.88
C TRP A 168 4.02 -2.22 2.05
N THR A 169 2.80 -2.65 1.76
CA THR A 169 1.98 -3.37 2.73
C THR A 169 2.45 -4.82 2.87
N GLU A 170 2.17 -5.44 4.02
CA GLU A 170 2.46 -6.86 4.23
C GLU A 170 1.82 -7.76 3.17
N GLU A 171 0.60 -7.44 2.72
CA GLU A 171 -0.07 -8.20 1.67
C GLU A 171 0.65 -8.12 0.32
N GLU A 172 1.19 -6.95 -0.01
CA GLU A 172 1.99 -6.76 -1.23
C GLU A 172 3.30 -7.53 -1.17
N MET A 173 3.96 -7.53 0.00
CA MET A 173 5.18 -8.31 0.23
C MET A 173 4.90 -9.81 0.17
N MET A 174 3.83 -10.29 0.79
CA MET A 174 3.40 -11.69 0.68
C MET A 174 3.15 -12.11 -0.77
N ALA A 175 2.46 -11.27 -1.55
CA ALA A 175 2.20 -11.57 -2.95
C ALA A 175 3.49 -11.68 -3.78
N TRP A 176 4.50 -10.87 -3.47
CA TRP A 176 5.81 -10.95 -4.08
C TRP A 176 6.53 -12.24 -3.70
N CYS A 177 6.63 -12.57 -2.41
CA CYS A 177 7.29 -13.80 -1.98
C CYS A 177 6.59 -15.06 -2.50
N ASP A 178 5.26 -15.05 -2.63
CA ASP A 178 4.49 -16.15 -3.26
C ASP A 178 4.86 -16.34 -4.75
N ASP A 179 5.06 -15.23 -5.47
CA ASP A 179 5.42 -15.22 -6.89
C ASP A 179 6.88 -15.63 -7.13
N ASP A 180 7.78 -15.15 -6.27
CA ASP A 180 9.19 -15.48 -6.26
C ASP A 180 9.41 -16.96 -5.95
N TYR A 181 8.84 -17.47 -4.85
CA TYR A 181 8.92 -18.89 -4.48
C TYR A 181 8.35 -19.80 -5.59
N ARG A 182 7.28 -19.39 -6.27
CA ARG A 182 6.76 -20.15 -7.41
C ARG A 182 7.70 -20.15 -8.62
N ARG A 183 8.47 -19.07 -8.83
CA ARG A 183 9.43 -18.97 -9.95
C ARG A 183 10.73 -19.71 -9.64
N ASN A 184 11.23 -19.56 -8.41
CA ASN A 184 12.60 -19.88 -8.03
C ASN A 184 12.70 -21.00 -6.99
N GLY A 185 11.64 -21.28 -6.23
CA GLY A 185 11.72 -22.17 -5.06
C GLY A 185 12.16 -23.61 -5.37
N VAL A 186 11.93 -24.12 -6.57
CA VAL A 186 12.49 -25.43 -6.98
C VAL A 186 14.01 -25.34 -7.20
N ALA A 187 14.48 -24.28 -7.86
CA ALA A 187 15.90 -24.05 -8.08
C ALA A 187 16.65 -23.77 -6.77
N ASP A 188 16.01 -23.07 -5.83
CA ASP A 188 16.58 -22.81 -4.50
C ASP A 188 16.73 -24.10 -3.69
N VAL A 189 15.73 -25.00 -3.73
CA VAL A 189 15.82 -26.32 -3.07
C VAL A 189 16.90 -27.19 -3.70
N ASP A 190 17.04 -27.17 -5.03
CA ASP A 190 18.10 -27.90 -5.73
C ASP A 190 19.49 -27.33 -5.39
N ALA A 191 19.63 -26.00 -5.32
CA ALA A 191 20.87 -25.34 -4.93
C ALA A 191 21.23 -25.63 -3.47
N GLU A 192 20.27 -25.57 -2.54
CA GLU A 192 20.49 -25.93 -1.13
C GLU A 192 20.92 -27.39 -0.99
N LYS A 193 20.30 -28.30 -1.74
CA LYS A 193 20.70 -29.70 -1.77
C LYS A 193 22.11 -29.85 -2.34
N GLU A 194 22.44 -29.19 -3.45
CA GLU A 194 23.78 -29.20 -4.03
C GLU A 194 24.81 -28.66 -3.03
N HIS A 195 24.50 -27.56 -2.35
CA HIS A 195 25.36 -26.99 -1.32
C HIS A 195 25.52 -27.93 -0.12
N ALA A 196 24.45 -28.55 0.36
CA ALA A 196 24.50 -29.51 1.46
C ALA A 196 25.31 -30.76 1.10
N ASP A 197 25.12 -31.30 -0.11
CA ASP A 197 25.89 -32.42 -0.66
C ASP A 197 27.37 -32.06 -0.80
N ASN A 198 27.66 -30.78 -1.07
CA ASN A 198 29.02 -30.22 -1.09
C ASN A 198 29.48 -29.66 0.27
N ASN A 199 28.78 -29.93 1.38
CA ASN A 199 29.11 -29.40 2.71
C ASN A 199 29.37 -27.87 2.75
N PHE A 200 28.57 -27.11 2.00
CA PHE A 200 28.67 -25.66 1.81
C PHE A 200 30.04 -25.17 1.34
N SER A 201 30.84 -26.06 0.76
CA SER A 201 32.19 -25.81 0.30
C SER A 201 32.36 -26.53 -1.01
N PHE A 202 32.34 -25.84 -2.14
CA PHE A 202 32.74 -26.47 -3.40
C PHE A 202 34.21 -26.88 -3.25
N PRO A 203 34.53 -28.18 -3.07
CA PRO A 203 35.92 -28.58 -3.01
C PRO A 203 36.47 -28.28 -4.40
N GLY A 204 37.42 -27.35 -4.47
CA GLY A 204 37.72 -26.58 -5.66
C GLY A 204 37.62 -27.36 -6.96
N ARG A 205 36.73 -26.92 -7.85
CA ARG A 205 36.98 -27.05 -9.29
C ARG A 205 37.67 -25.77 -9.72
N GLY A 206 38.91 -25.59 -9.24
CA GLY A 206 39.74 -24.51 -9.72
C GLY A 206 40.05 -24.73 -11.20
N LEU A 207 40.46 -23.67 -11.90
CA LEU A 207 40.86 -23.76 -13.30
C LEU A 207 41.89 -24.89 -13.56
N ARG A 208 42.73 -25.21 -12.56
CA ARG A 208 43.67 -26.35 -12.58
C ARG A 208 43.01 -27.72 -12.74
N ASP A 209 41.84 -27.95 -12.14
CA ASP A 209 41.14 -29.24 -12.18
C ASP A 209 40.21 -29.34 -13.40
N LEU A 210 39.85 -28.19 -13.97
CA LEU A 210 39.02 -28.07 -15.18
C LEU A 210 39.85 -28.15 -16.46
N LEU A 211 41.06 -27.58 -16.48
CA LEU A 211 41.94 -27.57 -17.66
C LEU A 211 42.16 -28.97 -18.28
N PRO A 212 42.45 -30.03 -17.50
CA PRO A 212 42.65 -31.36 -18.06
C PRO A 212 41.40 -31.91 -18.76
N LYS A 213 40.21 -31.60 -18.25
CA LYS A 213 38.94 -32.05 -18.84
C LYS A 213 38.60 -31.25 -20.09
N ILE A 214 38.80 -29.93 -20.05
CA ILE A 214 38.64 -29.05 -21.21
C ILE A 214 39.60 -29.48 -22.32
N ASN A 215 40.88 -29.71 -22.00
CA ASN A 215 41.87 -30.17 -22.97
C ASN A 215 41.54 -31.56 -23.53
N ALA A 216 41.03 -32.48 -22.71
CA ALA A 216 40.60 -33.79 -23.19
C ALA A 216 39.37 -33.69 -24.11
N GLN A 217 38.48 -32.73 -23.86
CA GLN A 217 37.30 -32.50 -24.68
C GLN A 217 37.65 -31.80 -26.00
N ILE A 218 38.54 -30.81 -25.97
CA ILE A 218 39.13 -30.22 -27.18
C ILE A 218 39.85 -31.28 -27.99
N ALA A 219 40.68 -32.14 -27.37
CA ALA A 219 41.37 -33.20 -28.08
C ALA A 219 40.42 -34.26 -28.66
N ALA A 220 39.30 -34.56 -28.00
CA ALA A 220 38.29 -35.45 -28.53
C ALA A 220 37.54 -34.83 -29.72
N GLU A 221 37.24 -33.53 -29.65
CA GLU A 221 36.61 -32.78 -30.75
C GLU A 221 37.58 -32.64 -31.94
N GLU A 222 38.86 -32.35 -31.71
CA GLU A 222 39.91 -32.34 -32.74
C GLU A 222 40.09 -33.73 -33.39
N LEU A 223 40.01 -34.82 -32.62
CA LEU A 223 40.04 -36.19 -33.15
C LEU A 223 38.78 -36.54 -33.95
N GLU A 224 37.63 -36.00 -33.58
CA GLU A 224 36.39 -36.17 -34.34
C GLU A 224 36.50 -35.48 -35.70
N TRP A 225 37.11 -34.29 -35.74
CA TRP A 225 37.34 -33.53 -36.97
C TRP A 225 38.44 -34.15 -37.86
N GLU A 226 39.50 -34.72 -37.29
CA GLU A 226 40.54 -35.45 -38.06
C GLU A 226 40.02 -36.76 -38.69
N ASN A 227 39.00 -37.40 -38.09
CA ASN A 227 38.38 -38.60 -38.67
C ASN A 227 37.34 -38.29 -39.76
N ASP A 228 36.77 -37.08 -39.77
CA ASP A 228 35.84 -36.64 -40.81
C ASP A 228 36.55 -36.25 -42.13
N ASP A 229 37.84 -35.91 -42.07
CA ASP A 229 38.69 -35.63 -43.25
C ASP A 229 39.14 -36.90 -44.00
N GLU A 230 38.87 -38.11 -43.49
CA GLU A 230 39.20 -39.39 -44.16
C GLU A 230 38.08 -39.89 -45.12
N TYR A 231 37.03 -39.09 -45.35
CA TYR A 231 35.92 -39.41 -46.26
C TYR A 231 35.80 -38.49 -47.50
N GLU A 232 36.91 -37.93 -48.00
CA GLU A 232 36.98 -37.43 -49.39
C GLU A 232 38.25 -37.93 -50.13
N LEU A 233 38.22 -39.19 -50.60
CA LEU A 233 39.03 -39.69 -51.73
C LEU A 233 38.23 -40.68 -52.59
#